data_AF-A0A345ZIU3-F1
#
_entry.id   AF-A0A345ZIU3-F1
#
_cell.length_a   1.000
_cell.length_b   1.000
_cell.length_c   1.000
_cell.angle_alpha   90.00
_cell.angle_beta   90.00
_cell.angle_gamma   90.00
#
_symmetry.space_group_name_H-M   'P 1'
#
loop_
_entity.id
_entity.type
_entity.pdbx_description
1 polymer ?
#
loop_
_entity_poly.entity_id
_entity_poly.type
_entity_poly.pdbx_seq_one_letter_code
_entity_poly.pdbx_strand_id
1 'polypeptide(L)'
;MGDLCGPTIAARCYDGLTAFTAEGAPATFALLDARGNVIASGGRVAEAAYAASINAYREFLKGQGHMRVLTPPGALNNSAP
;
A
#
# COMPACT_ATOMS: atom_id res chain seq x y z
N MET A 1 -20.42 -19.71 3.88
CA MET A 1 -19.10 -19.15 3.57
C MET A 1 -19.35 -18.09 2.49
N GLY A 2 -19.46 -16.83 2.88
CA GLY A 2 -20.07 -15.78 2.03
C GLY A 2 -19.18 -15.38 0.87
N ASP A 3 -19.76 -15.32 -0.33
CA ASP A 3 -19.17 -14.74 -1.53
C ASP A 3 -18.75 -13.29 -1.23
N LEU A 4 -17.44 -13.03 -1.18
CA LEU A 4 -16.90 -11.68 -1.17
C LEU A 4 -17.00 -11.13 -2.59
N CYS A 5 -18.20 -10.70 -2.99
CA CYS A 5 -18.45 -10.08 -4.29
C CYS A 5 -17.89 -8.64 -4.31
N GLY A 6 -16.57 -8.52 -4.24
CA GLY A 6 -15.87 -7.26 -4.19
C GLY A 6 -14.36 -7.42 -4.43
N PRO A 7 -13.66 -6.33 -4.80
CA PRO A 7 -12.22 -6.36 -4.98
C PRO A 7 -11.53 -6.77 -3.68
N THR A 8 -10.51 -7.60 -3.79
CA THR A 8 -9.77 -8.15 -2.65
C THR A 8 -8.36 -7.57 -2.61
N ILE A 9 -7.88 -7.26 -1.40
CA ILE A 9 -6.49 -6.89 -1.12
C ILE A 9 -5.87 -7.97 -0.24
N ALA A 10 -4.69 -8.44 -0.62
CA ALA A 10 -3.91 -9.40 0.15
C ALA A 10 -2.50 -8.86 0.42
N ALA A 11 -1.84 -9.38 1.46
CA ALA A 11 -0.47 -9.01 1.81
C ALA A 11 0.36 -10.25 2.14
N ARG A 12 1.58 -10.36 1.63
CA ARG A 12 2.55 -11.40 2.01
C ARG A 12 3.90 -10.78 2.34
N CYS A 13 4.61 -11.36 3.32
CA CYS A 13 5.89 -10.83 3.80
C CYS A 13 6.95 -10.64 2.71
N TYR A 14 6.93 -11.46 1.66
CA TYR A 14 7.88 -11.44 0.54
C TYR A 14 7.31 -10.89 -0.78
N ASP A 15 6.00 -10.65 -0.87
CA ASP A 15 5.32 -10.23 -2.11
C ASP A 15 4.66 -8.85 -1.98
N GLY A 16 4.69 -8.26 -0.78
CA GLY A 16 4.06 -6.97 -0.51
C GLY A 16 2.53 -7.04 -0.59
N LEU A 17 1.91 -5.95 -1.06
CA LEU A 17 0.47 -5.85 -1.27
C LEU A 17 0.09 -6.27 -2.70
N THR A 18 -0.91 -7.14 -2.80
CA THR A 18 -1.54 -7.54 -4.06
C THR A 18 -3.03 -7.23 -4.03
N ALA A 19 -3.60 -6.98 -5.21
CA ALA A 19 -5.01 -6.68 -5.36
C ALA A 19 -5.61 -7.49 -6.49
N PHE A 20 -6.87 -7.86 -6.33
CA PHE A 20 -7.67 -8.60 -7.32
C PHE A 20 -9.03 -7.93 -7.49
N THR A 21 -9.57 -7.95 -8.71
CA THR A 21 -10.94 -7.49 -8.98
C THR A 21 -11.95 -8.47 -8.36
N ALA A 22 -13.23 -8.11 -8.37
CA ALA A 22 -14.28 -9.00 -7.87
C ALA A 22 -14.34 -10.32 -8.67
N GLU A 23 -13.91 -10.29 -9.93
CA GLU A 23 -13.80 -11.43 -10.83
C GLU A 23 -12.51 -12.24 -10.65
N GLY A 24 -11.64 -11.84 -9.72
CA GLY A 24 -10.36 -12.50 -9.44
C GLY A 24 -9.22 -12.14 -10.38
N ALA A 25 -9.41 -11.17 -11.29
CA ALA A 25 -8.34 -10.71 -12.17
C ALA A 25 -7.33 -9.84 -11.39
N PRO A 26 -6.03 -9.84 -11.74
CA PRO A 26 -5.05 -8.96 -11.10
C PRO A 26 -5.44 -7.48 -11.23
N ALA A 27 -5.42 -6.76 -10.13
CA ALA A 27 -5.68 -5.33 -10.05
C ALA A 27 -4.43 -4.55 -9.59
N THR A 28 -4.45 -3.23 -9.74
CA THR A 28 -3.34 -2.36 -9.33
C THR A 28 -3.80 -1.25 -8.41
N PHE A 29 -2.88 -0.75 -7.59
CA PHE A 29 -3.16 0.34 -6.65
C PHE A 29 -3.05 1.69 -7.36
N ALA A 30 -3.87 2.63 -6.92
CA ALA A 30 -3.85 4.02 -7.36
C ALA A 30 -4.03 4.96 -6.16
N LEU A 31 -3.31 6.08 -6.18
CA LEU A 31 -3.50 7.19 -5.28
C LEU A 31 -4.30 8.26 -6.00
N LEU A 32 -5.39 8.72 -5.37
CA LEU A 32 -6.27 9.73 -5.91
C LEU A 32 -6.12 11.03 -5.12
N ASP A 33 -6.20 12.17 -5.81
CA ASP A 33 -6.39 13.46 -5.15
C ASP A 33 -7.84 13.63 -4.66
N ALA A 34 -8.10 14.73 -3.95
CA ALA A 34 -9.45 15.04 -3.43
C ALA A 34 -10.52 15.27 -4.53
N ARG A 35 -10.11 15.41 -5.80
CA ARG A 35 -10.99 15.59 -6.96
C ARG A 35 -11.21 14.27 -7.72
N GLY A 36 -10.60 13.17 -7.28
CA GLY A 36 -10.70 11.86 -7.91
C GLY A 36 -9.70 11.65 -9.06
N ASN A 37 -8.73 12.54 -9.26
CA ASN A 37 -7.70 12.32 -10.27
C ASN A 37 -6.64 11.35 -9.74
N VAL A 38 -6.25 10.39 -10.58
CA VAL A 38 -5.14 9.49 -10.25
C VAL A 38 -3.82 10.25 -10.33
N ILE A 39 -3.15 10.43 -9.18
CA ILE A 39 -1.85 11.11 -9.10
C ILE A 39 -0.67 10.14 -9.15
N ALA A 40 -0.90 8.86 -8.84
CA ALA A 40 0.06 7.77 -9.02
C ALA A 40 -0.68 6.44 -9.11
N SER A 41 -0.15 5.48 -9.86
CA SER A 41 -0.69 4.12 -9.94
C SER A 41 0.40 3.09 -10.22
N GLY A 42 0.11 1.81 -9.99
CA GLY A 42 1.03 0.71 -10.29
C GLY A 42 1.68 0.08 -9.05
N GLY A 43 2.63 -0.82 -9.29
CA GLY A 43 3.34 -1.56 -8.24
C GLY A 43 4.06 -0.66 -7.22
N ARG A 44 4.60 0.48 -7.65
CA ARG A 44 5.27 1.45 -6.75
C ARG A 44 4.33 1.99 -5.67
N VAL A 45 3.04 2.13 -5.97
CA VAL A 45 2.03 2.55 -4.98
C VAL A 45 1.79 1.44 -3.97
N ALA A 46 1.71 0.18 -4.42
CA ALA A 46 1.56 -0.98 -3.56
C ALA A 46 2.76 -1.16 -2.61
N GLU A 47 3.98 -1.01 -3.13
CA GLU A 47 5.22 -1.06 -2.35
C GLU A 47 5.27 0.04 -1.28
N ALA A 48 4.97 1.29 -1.66
CA ALA A 48 4.97 2.42 -0.74
C ALA A 48 3.90 2.25 0.36
N ALA A 49 2.70 1.79 0.01
CA ALA A 49 1.64 1.51 0.98
C ALA A 49 2.00 0.38 1.94
N TYR A 50 2.64 -0.69 1.42
CA TYR A 50 3.11 -1.80 2.24
C TYR A 50 4.19 -1.34 3.23
N ALA A 51 5.21 -0.61 2.76
CA ALA A 51 6.28 -0.08 3.60
C ALA A 51 5.76 0.88 4.67
N ALA A 52 4.83 1.78 4.33
CA ALA A 52 4.19 2.68 5.28
C ALA A 52 3.41 1.91 6.35
N SER A 53 2.67 0.87 5.96
CA SER A 53 1.91 0.02 6.88
C SER A 53 2.80 -0.74 7.86
N ILE A 54 3.89 -1.34 7.36
CA ILE A 54 4.87 -2.04 8.20
C ILE A 54 5.56 -1.07 9.17
N ASN A 55 5.93 0.12 8.72
CA ASN A 55 6.52 1.14 9.59
C ASN A 55 5.54 1.61 10.66
N ALA A 56 4.28 1.89 10.29
CA ALA A 56 3.24 2.26 11.25
C ALA A 56 3.03 1.16 12.30
N TYR A 57 3.02 -0.11 11.89
CA TYR A 57 2.92 -1.25 12.80
C TYR A 57 4.14 -1.37 13.73
N ARG A 58 5.36 -1.18 13.21
CA ARG A 58 6.58 -1.19 14.04
C ARG A 58 6.58 -0.06 15.06
N GLU A 59 6.23 1.16 14.66
CA GLU A 59 6.16 2.31 15.58
C GLU A 59 5.06 2.13 16.63
N PHE A 60 3.93 1.51 16.26
CA PHE A 60 2.91 1.09 17.21
C PHE A 60 3.48 0.11 18.24
N LEU A 61 4.16 -0.95 17.80
CA LEU A 61 4.76 -1.95 18.69
C LEU A 61 5.89 -1.39 19.57
N LYS A 62 6.62 -0.38 19.11
CA LYS A 62 7.65 0.32 19.91
C LYS A 62 7.04 1.17 21.04
N GLY A 63 5.71 1.33 21.10
CA GLY A 63 5.03 1.98 22.20
C GLY A 63 5.17 3.50 22.24
N GLN A 64 5.48 4.16 21.12
CA GLN A 64 5.72 5.62 21.09
C GLN A 64 4.45 6.49 21.09
N GLY A 65 3.25 5.91 21.09
CA GLY A 65 1.98 6.60 21.39
C GLY A 65 1.51 7.71 20.42
N HIS A 66 2.27 8.07 19.39
CA HIS A 66 1.96 9.19 18.49
C HIS A 66 2.00 8.75 17.02
N MET A 67 0.92 8.12 16.54
CA MET A 67 0.90 7.56 15.18
C MET A 67 0.67 8.65 14.11
N ARG A 68 1.75 9.13 13.48
CA ARG A 68 1.70 9.76 12.16
C ARG A 68 2.98 9.43 11.38
N VAL A 69 2.92 8.42 10.53
CA VAL A 69 4.02 8.04 9.62
C VAL A 69 3.80 8.75 8.29
N LEU A 70 4.71 9.65 7.91
CA LEU A 70 4.66 10.37 6.64
C LEU A 70 5.79 9.87 5.75
N THR A 71 5.45 9.11 4.71
CA THR A 71 6.43 8.60 3.74
C THR A 71 6.39 9.48 2.47
N PRO A 72 7.45 10.27 2.19
CA PRO A 72 7.50 11.08 0.98
C PRO A 72 7.83 10.23 -0.27
N PRO A 73 7.40 10.65 -1.48
CA PRO A 73 7.60 9.90 -2.73
C PRO A 73 9.08 9.70 -3.16
N GLY A 74 10.03 10.37 -2.50
CA GLY A 74 11.48 10.26 -2.77
C GLY A 74 12.15 9.01 -2.18
N ALA A 75 11.42 8.12 -1.51
CA ALA A 75 11.96 6.82 -1.10
C ALA A 75 12.05 5.82 -2.27
N LEU A 76 11.61 6.20 -3.48
CA LEU A 76 11.60 5.36 -4.67
C LEU A 76 12.77 5.64 -5.63
N ASN A 77 13.72 6.49 -5.25
CA ASN A 77 14.93 6.81 -6.02
C ASN A 77 16.16 6.90 -5.11
N ASN A 78 16.58 5.78 -4.53
CA ASN A 78 17.93 5.69 -3.98
C ASN A 78 18.67 4.48 -4.56
N SER A 79 19.08 4.63 -5.81
CA SER A 79 20.33 4.01 -6.27
C SER A 79 21.47 4.72 -5.55
N ALA A 80 22.02 4.08 -4.53
CA ALA A 80 23.29 4.50 -3.93
C ALA A 80 24.43 4.37 -4.97
N PRO A 81 25.50 5.19 -4.86
CA PRO A 81 26.70 5.07 -5.70
C PRO A 81 27.45 3.74 -5.49
#